data_AF-A0A1S1T8K3-F1
#
_entry.id   AF-A0A1S1T8K3-F1
#
_cell.length_a   1.000
_cell.length_b   1.000
_cell.length_c   1.000
_cell.angle_alpha   90.00
_cell.angle_beta   90.00
_cell.angle_gamma   90.00
#
_symmetry.space_group_name_H-M   'P 1'
#
loop_
_entity.id
_entity.type
_entity.pdbx_description
1 polymer ?
#
loop_
_entity_poly.entity_id
_entity_poly.type
_entity_poly.pdbx_seq_one_letter_code
_entity_poly.pdbx_strand_id
1 'polypeptide(L)'
;MQILVINLDRSTDRWRHMQDQFAKLGLACERIPAIDGRQSGAIPLQSGQWRFLKPTEIACFLSHGKCWEYFLEGNSEYAAVFEDDIYLSDNAADILSGRMAIPRDIGILKLETFASPVRLSKHSLHSWEGYDIHRLHSSHFGAAGYIMSRRAAEIIVSLSRQGTLDPVDTFLFGRRGAFWKKNEVFQLSPAICVQSTLDRRGEHIFQTTIEYENPIRRRFGLHQKAWREISRVIDDATDMLQSRKRTTAVVPFGRPAKKAG
;
A
#
# COMPACT_ATOMS: atom_id res chain seq x y z
N MET A 1 16.37 6.97 -3.16
CA MET A 1 14.95 7.31 -2.95
C MET A 1 14.77 7.83 -1.53
N GLN A 2 13.74 8.60 -1.24
CA GLN A 2 13.38 8.98 0.13
C GLN A 2 12.67 7.81 0.82
N ILE A 3 12.90 7.57 2.11
CA ILE A 3 12.20 6.54 2.89
C ILE A 3 11.41 7.23 4.00
N LEU A 4 10.09 7.10 3.96
CA LEU A 4 9.15 7.82 4.81
C LEU A 4 8.33 6.82 5.64
N VAL A 5 8.21 7.08 6.94
CA VAL A 5 7.45 6.23 7.88
C VAL A 5 6.36 7.06 8.55
N ILE A 6 5.12 6.66 8.35
CA ILE A 6 3.95 7.29 8.97
C ILE A 6 3.76 6.71 10.37
N ASN A 7 3.90 7.54 11.39
CA ASN A 7 3.82 7.11 12.79
C ASN A 7 3.11 8.16 13.65
N LEU A 8 2.28 7.71 14.59
CA LEU A 8 1.58 8.58 15.53
C LEU A 8 2.54 9.07 16.65
N ASP A 9 2.44 10.33 17.06
CA ASP A 9 3.31 10.91 18.11
C ASP A 9 3.26 10.16 19.46
N ARG A 10 2.10 9.59 19.79
CA ARG A 10 1.96 8.79 21.01
C ARG A 10 2.52 7.36 20.89
N SER A 11 2.72 6.85 19.67
CA SER A 11 3.15 5.46 19.40
C SER A 11 4.69 5.37 19.33
N THR A 12 5.33 5.72 20.44
CA THR A 12 6.81 5.78 20.55
C THR A 12 7.47 4.41 20.49
N ASP A 13 6.78 3.38 20.96
CA ASP A 13 7.16 1.96 20.87
C ASP A 13 7.23 1.49 19.42
N ARG A 14 6.23 1.83 18.60
CA ARG A 14 6.21 1.52 17.17
C ARG A 14 7.27 2.28 16.40
N TRP A 15 7.50 3.54 16.77
CA TRP A 15 8.59 4.31 16.17
C TRP A 15 9.94 3.65 16.43
N ARG A 16 10.21 3.25 17.68
CA ARG A 16 11.43 2.52 18.04
C ARG A 16 11.55 1.21 17.25
N HIS A 17 10.45 0.45 17.15
CA HIS A 17 10.43 -0.77 16.32
C HIS A 17 10.83 -0.48 14.87
N MET A 18 10.26 0.55 14.24
CA MET A 18 10.62 0.91 12.87
C MET A 18 12.08 1.37 12.76
N GLN A 19 12.59 2.14 13.72
CA GLN A 19 14.01 2.51 13.78
C GLN A 19 14.88 1.25 13.82
N ASP A 20 14.54 0.25 14.62
CA ASP A 20 15.26 -1.02 14.71
C ASP A 20 15.18 -1.82 13.39
N GLN A 21 14.02 -1.83 12.72
CA GLN A 21 13.87 -2.49 11.41
C GLN A 21 14.80 -1.87 10.36
N PHE A 22 14.84 -0.54 10.23
CA PHE A 22 15.69 0.13 9.25
C PHE A 22 17.17 0.11 9.64
N ALA A 23 17.49 0.19 10.94
CA ALA A 23 18.87 0.12 11.42
C ALA A 23 19.53 -1.23 11.12
N LYS A 24 18.79 -2.35 11.26
CA LYS A 24 19.26 -3.70 10.88
C LYS A 24 19.65 -3.79 9.40
N LEU A 25 19.03 -2.97 8.55
CA LEU A 25 19.28 -2.91 7.12
C LEU A 25 20.34 -1.87 6.74
N GLY A 26 20.91 -1.14 7.71
CA GLY A 26 21.83 -0.04 7.45
C GLY A 26 21.17 1.14 6.73
N LEU A 27 19.86 1.32 6.89
CA LEU A 27 19.08 2.38 6.25
C LEU A 27 18.62 3.42 7.27
N ALA A 28 18.55 4.68 6.82
CA ALA A 28 17.85 5.74 7.53
C ALA A 28 16.43 5.90 6.98
N CYS A 29 15.50 6.33 7.83
CA CYS A 29 14.15 6.71 7.43
C CYS A 29 13.74 8.03 8.09
N GLU A 30 12.83 8.73 7.44
CA GLU A 30 12.26 9.99 7.94
C GLU A 30 10.87 9.73 8.52
N ARG A 31 10.62 10.28 9.71
CA ARG A 31 9.33 10.14 10.39
C ARG A 31 8.36 11.20 9.90
N ILE A 32 7.19 10.76 9.44
CA ILE A 32 6.05 11.62 9.14
C ILE A 32 5.04 11.51 10.30
N PRO A 33 4.81 12.58 11.07
CA PRO A 33 3.83 12.55 12.15
C PRO A 33 2.43 12.34 11.58
N ALA A 34 1.83 11.20 11.96
CA ALA A 34 0.50 10.79 11.57
C ALA A 34 -0.58 11.57 12.34
N ILE A 35 -1.75 11.71 11.72
CA ILE A 35 -2.93 12.31 12.32
C ILE A 35 -3.58 11.28 13.24
N ASP A 36 -3.83 11.68 14.48
CA ASP A 36 -4.57 10.84 15.42
C ASP A 36 -6.08 11.02 15.26
N GLY A 37 -6.74 10.02 14.65
CA GLY A 37 -8.19 10.02 14.48
C GLY A 37 -9.00 10.02 15.79
N ARG A 38 -8.35 9.83 16.96
CA ARG A 38 -8.98 9.93 18.28
C ARG A 38 -8.99 11.37 18.82
N GLN A 39 -8.13 12.24 18.31
CA GLN A 39 -8.05 13.63 18.76
C GLN A 39 -9.19 14.46 18.15
N SER A 40 -9.91 15.18 19.01
CA SER A 40 -10.98 16.08 18.57
C SER A 40 -10.44 17.17 17.65
N GLY A 41 -11.11 17.42 16.53
CA GLY A 41 -10.70 18.43 15.54
C GLY A 41 -9.60 18.01 14.57
N ALA A 42 -9.02 16.80 14.73
CA ALA A 42 -7.97 16.30 13.83
C ALA A 42 -8.48 15.95 12.42
N ILE A 43 -9.79 15.76 12.26
CA ILE A 43 -10.41 15.40 10.99
C ILE A 43 -11.24 16.58 10.49
N PRO A 44 -11.04 17.03 9.23
CA PRO A 44 -11.86 18.09 8.65
C PRO A 44 -13.33 17.72 8.64
N LEU A 45 -14.19 18.63 9.10
CA LEU A 45 -15.64 18.47 9.18
C LEU A 45 -16.36 18.38 7.81
N GLN A 46 -15.63 18.38 6.68
CA GLN A 46 -16.23 18.33 5.35
C GLN A 46 -16.89 16.97 5.10
N SER A 47 -18.18 16.90 5.43
CA SER A 47 -19.00 15.70 5.55
C SER A 47 -19.33 15.00 4.23
N GLY A 48 -19.03 15.63 3.09
CA GLY A 48 -19.35 15.10 1.76
C GLY A 48 -18.28 14.20 1.13
N GLN A 49 -17.01 14.39 1.48
CA GLN A 49 -15.89 13.65 0.85
C GLN A 49 -15.68 12.28 1.49
N TRP A 50 -15.91 12.14 2.79
CA TRP A 50 -15.58 10.93 3.57
C TRP A 50 -16.76 10.00 3.83
N ARG A 51 -17.71 9.95 2.88
CA ARG A 51 -18.95 9.20 3.07
C ARG A 51 -18.62 7.74 3.39
N PHE A 52 -19.03 7.30 4.58
CA PHE A 52 -18.90 5.92 5.09
C PHE A 52 -17.51 5.52 5.62
N LEU A 53 -16.58 6.46 5.87
CA LEU A 53 -15.31 6.16 6.55
C LEU A 53 -15.39 6.43 8.05
N LYS A 54 -14.74 5.58 8.84
CA LYS A 54 -14.51 5.80 10.27
C LYS A 54 -13.47 6.93 10.47
N PRO A 55 -13.49 7.64 11.61
CA PRO A 55 -12.49 8.65 11.94
C PRO A 55 -11.03 8.16 11.77
N THR A 56 -10.76 6.92 12.19
CA THR A 56 -9.43 6.29 12.06
C THR A 56 -9.02 6.05 10.61
N GLU A 57 -9.95 5.66 9.73
CA GLU A 57 -9.70 5.51 8.29
C GLU A 57 -9.43 6.85 7.61
N ILE A 58 -10.18 7.90 8.00
CA ILE A 58 -9.96 9.26 7.50
C ILE A 58 -8.58 9.78 7.96
N ALA A 59 -8.26 9.60 9.23
CA ALA A 59 -6.97 10.03 9.78
C ALA A 59 -5.79 9.28 9.14
N CYS A 60 -5.93 7.98 8.87
CA CYS A 60 -4.95 7.21 8.10
C CYS A 60 -4.77 7.80 6.69
N PHE A 61 -5.86 8.02 5.96
CA PHE A 61 -5.81 8.62 4.62
C PHE A 61 -5.12 10.00 4.64
N LEU A 62 -5.49 10.87 5.58
CA LEU A 62 -4.89 12.21 5.70
C LEU A 62 -3.41 12.15 6.09
N SER A 63 -3.00 11.16 6.89
CA SER A 63 -1.59 10.93 7.23
C SER A 63 -0.76 10.55 5.99
N HIS A 64 -1.30 9.69 5.12
CA HIS A 64 -0.70 9.45 3.81
C HIS A 64 -0.73 10.71 2.93
N GLY A 65 -1.82 11.48 2.95
CA GLY A 65 -1.93 12.78 2.29
C GLY A 65 -0.75 13.71 2.61
N LYS A 66 -0.50 13.91 3.91
CA LYS A 66 0.63 14.69 4.42
C LYS A 66 1.98 14.10 3.97
N CYS A 67 2.12 12.78 3.98
CA CYS A 67 3.33 12.11 3.49
C CYS A 67 3.59 12.37 2.00
N TRP A 68 2.54 12.36 1.17
CA TRP A 68 2.65 12.63 -0.26
C TRP A 68 3.02 14.09 -0.55
N GLU A 69 2.38 15.02 0.16
CA GLU A 69 2.70 16.45 0.04
C GLU A 69 4.14 16.73 0.48
N TYR A 70 4.58 16.18 1.61
CA TYR A 70 5.96 16.28 2.08
C TYR A 70 6.98 15.75 1.05
N PHE A 71 6.72 14.59 0.46
CA PHE A 71 7.59 14.06 -0.61
C PHE A 71 7.69 15.01 -1.81
N LEU A 72 6.59 15.66 -2.18
CA LEU A 72 6.56 16.61 -3.30
C LEU A 72 7.30 17.92 -2.99
N GLU A 73 7.52 18.29 -1.74
CA GLU A 73 8.35 19.44 -1.36
C GLU A 73 9.85 19.18 -1.60
N GLY A 74 10.27 17.92 -1.55
CA GLY A 74 11.66 17.51 -1.83
C GLY A 74 11.97 17.34 -3.32
N ASN A 75 13.22 16.94 -3.63
CA ASN A 75 13.73 16.72 -4.99
C ASN A 75 13.95 15.23 -5.35
N SER A 76 13.57 14.30 -4.47
CA SER A 76 13.73 12.87 -4.73
C SER A 76 12.80 12.39 -5.85
N GLU A 77 13.29 11.50 -6.73
CA GLU A 77 12.48 10.94 -7.83
C GLU A 77 11.42 9.93 -7.34
N TYR A 78 11.75 9.22 -6.25
CA TYR A 78 10.91 8.19 -5.64
C TYR A 78 10.87 8.34 -4.13
N ALA A 79 9.74 7.95 -3.54
CA ALA A 79 9.58 7.74 -2.11
C ALA A 79 9.09 6.31 -1.83
N ALA A 80 9.74 5.64 -0.88
CA ALA A 80 9.21 4.45 -0.23
C ALA A 80 8.45 4.88 1.02
N VAL A 81 7.14 4.61 1.06
CA VAL A 81 6.25 4.96 2.17
C VAL A 81 5.89 3.70 2.94
N PHE A 82 5.99 3.77 4.26
CA PHE A 82 5.67 2.70 5.19
C PHE A 82 4.77 3.17 6.33
N GLU A 83 3.94 2.27 6.84
CA GLU A 83 3.25 2.41 8.14
C GLU A 83 4.15 1.92 9.28
N ASP A 84 3.79 2.21 10.53
CA ASP A 84 4.62 1.95 11.71
C ASP A 84 4.49 0.54 12.31
N ASP A 85 3.67 -0.32 11.71
CA ASP A 85 3.35 -1.66 12.19
C ASP A 85 3.76 -2.77 11.21
N ILE A 86 4.87 -2.58 10.50
CA ILE A 86 5.39 -3.57 9.56
C ILE A 86 6.67 -4.26 10.04
N TYR A 87 6.92 -5.45 9.51
CA TYR A 87 8.25 -6.07 9.48
C TYR A 87 8.85 -5.95 8.10
N LEU A 88 10.15 -5.68 8.03
CA LEU A 88 10.92 -5.72 6.80
C LEU A 88 11.61 -7.07 6.64
N SER A 89 11.73 -7.55 5.40
CA SER A 89 12.57 -8.72 5.09
C SER A 89 14.06 -8.35 5.19
N ASP A 90 14.93 -9.32 5.51
CA ASP A 90 16.38 -9.09 5.66
C ASP A 90 17.06 -8.50 4.42
N ASN A 91 16.50 -8.75 3.24
CA ASN A 91 17.02 -8.23 1.96
C ASN A 91 16.27 -6.98 1.46
N ALA A 92 15.42 -6.36 2.29
CA ALA A 92 14.71 -5.13 1.90
C ALA A 92 15.67 -3.99 1.57
N ALA A 93 16.88 -3.99 2.16
CA ALA A 93 17.93 -3.03 1.90
C ALA A 93 18.23 -2.88 0.40
N ASP A 94 18.31 -3.99 -0.32
CA ASP A 94 18.68 -4.02 -1.73
C ASP A 94 17.69 -3.27 -2.63
N ILE A 95 16.41 -3.34 -2.28
CA ILE A 95 15.34 -2.65 -3.00
C ILE A 95 15.35 -1.17 -2.64
N LEU A 96 15.44 -0.86 -1.35
CA LEU A 96 15.28 0.50 -0.82
C LEU A 96 16.51 1.38 -1.04
N SER A 97 17.71 0.80 -1.09
CA SER A 97 18.94 1.51 -1.43
C SER A 97 19.10 1.75 -2.94
N GLY A 98 18.19 1.20 -3.77
CA GLY A 98 18.20 1.36 -5.22
C GLY A 98 19.16 0.44 -5.97
N ARG A 99 19.60 -0.69 -5.37
CA ARG A 99 20.39 -1.70 -6.11
C ARG A 99 19.56 -2.38 -7.20
N MET A 100 18.29 -2.62 -6.91
CA MET A 100 17.31 -2.94 -7.95
C MET A 100 16.84 -1.65 -8.62
N ALA A 101 17.14 -1.51 -9.92
CA ALA A 101 16.62 -0.40 -10.71
C ALA A 101 15.09 -0.55 -10.83
N ILE A 102 14.35 0.47 -10.43
CA ILE A 102 12.91 0.56 -10.69
C ILE A 102 12.73 1.06 -12.12
N PRO A 103 12.05 0.31 -13.02
CA PRO A 103 11.77 0.79 -14.36
C PRO A 103 11.19 2.21 -14.37
N ARG A 104 11.72 3.05 -15.27
CA ARG A 104 11.15 4.37 -15.59
C ARG A 104 9.71 4.11 -16.03
N ASP A 105 8.75 4.88 -15.50
CA ASP A 105 7.29 4.75 -15.70
C ASP A 105 6.51 3.90 -14.67
N ILE A 106 7.18 3.28 -13.69
CA ILE A 106 6.43 2.73 -12.55
C ILE A 106 5.82 3.86 -11.73
N GLY A 107 4.49 3.90 -11.70
CA GLY A 107 3.72 4.81 -10.86
C GLY A 107 3.83 4.43 -9.39
N ILE A 108 3.30 3.25 -9.05
CA ILE A 108 3.44 2.65 -7.72
C ILE A 108 3.93 1.21 -7.84
N LEU A 109 4.90 0.85 -6.99
CA LEU A 109 5.31 -0.52 -6.71
C LEU A 109 4.94 -0.89 -5.28
N LYS A 110 3.96 -1.77 -5.12
CA LYS A 110 3.56 -2.29 -3.81
C LYS A 110 4.63 -3.23 -3.26
N LEU A 111 5.03 -2.99 -2.00
CA LEU A 111 6.07 -3.73 -1.29
C LEU A 111 5.50 -4.71 -0.26
N GLU A 112 4.24 -4.51 0.13
CA GLU A 112 3.51 -5.31 1.10
C GLU A 112 2.90 -6.57 0.47
N THR A 113 2.83 -7.65 1.25
CA THR A 113 1.86 -8.74 1.04
C THR A 113 0.82 -8.75 2.16
N PHE A 114 -0.42 -9.07 1.80
CA PHE A 114 -1.55 -9.16 2.74
C PHE A 114 -2.03 -10.62 2.91
N ALA A 115 -1.18 -11.60 2.56
CA ALA A 115 -1.49 -13.03 2.59
C ALA A 115 -2.78 -13.45 1.86
N SER A 116 -3.31 -12.58 0.98
CA SER A 116 -4.49 -12.81 0.15
C SER A 116 -4.10 -12.98 -1.31
N PRO A 117 -4.78 -13.85 -2.09
CA PRO A 117 -4.47 -14.00 -3.51
C PRO A 117 -4.72 -12.72 -4.30
N VAL A 118 -3.79 -12.40 -5.20
CA VAL A 118 -3.91 -11.31 -6.17
C VAL A 118 -3.61 -11.78 -7.57
N ARG A 119 -4.07 -11.01 -8.56
CA ARG A 119 -3.86 -11.30 -9.97
C ARG A 119 -2.71 -10.48 -10.51
N LEU A 120 -1.71 -11.17 -11.04
CA LEU A 120 -0.46 -10.61 -11.54
C LEU A 120 -0.29 -10.92 -13.03
N SER A 121 0.52 -10.12 -13.73
CA SER A 121 1.01 -10.51 -15.05
C SER A 121 1.83 -11.80 -14.95
N LYS A 122 1.64 -12.72 -15.90
CA LYS A 122 2.37 -14.00 -15.90
C LYS A 122 3.88 -13.81 -16.09
N HIS A 123 4.27 -12.80 -16.88
CA HIS A 123 5.65 -12.38 -17.05
C HIS A 123 5.93 -11.16 -16.16
N SER A 124 7.12 -11.13 -15.56
CA SER A 124 7.65 -9.97 -14.87
C SER A 124 7.98 -8.87 -15.87
N LEU A 125 7.79 -7.62 -15.46
CA LEU A 125 8.31 -6.44 -16.16
C LEU A 125 9.83 -6.33 -15.98
N HIS A 126 10.30 -6.69 -14.79
CA HIS A 126 11.71 -6.65 -14.42
C HIS A 126 11.98 -7.75 -13.39
N SER A 127 13.16 -8.34 -13.48
CA SER A 127 13.63 -9.37 -12.56
C SER A 127 15.04 -9.02 -12.10
N TRP A 128 15.29 -9.10 -10.80
CA TRP A 128 16.58 -8.80 -10.21
C TRP A 128 16.80 -9.67 -8.97
N GLU A 129 17.85 -10.49 -8.96
CA GLU A 129 18.23 -11.30 -7.79
C GLU A 129 17.05 -12.03 -7.10
N GLY A 130 16.19 -12.69 -7.89
CA GLY A 130 15.04 -13.43 -7.36
C GLY A 130 13.86 -12.56 -6.85
N TYR A 131 13.90 -11.26 -7.10
CA TYR A 131 12.74 -10.38 -7.03
C TYR A 131 12.22 -10.10 -8.44
N ASP A 132 10.90 -10.11 -8.55
CA ASP A 132 10.17 -9.84 -9.77
C ASP A 132 9.19 -8.69 -9.56
N ILE A 133 9.12 -7.79 -10.53
CA ILE A 133 8.10 -6.75 -10.60
C ILE A 133 7.01 -7.22 -11.57
N HIS A 134 5.81 -7.42 -11.05
CA HIS A 134 4.65 -7.81 -11.86
C HIS A 134 3.62 -6.70 -11.93
N ARG A 135 2.91 -6.59 -13.05
CA ARG A 135 1.74 -5.72 -13.11
C ARG A 135 0.61 -6.32 -12.29
N LEU A 136 0.02 -5.52 -11.41
CA LEU A 136 -1.15 -5.92 -10.63
C LEU A 136 -2.42 -5.75 -11.49
N HIS A 137 -3.32 -6.73 -11.44
CA HIS A 137 -4.55 -6.81 -12.26
C HIS A 137 -5.82 -7.02 -11.43
N SER A 138 -5.71 -7.05 -10.11
CA SER A 138 -6.81 -7.09 -9.15
C SER A 138 -6.63 -6.01 -8.10
N SER A 139 -7.69 -5.69 -7.35
CA SER A 139 -7.51 -4.90 -6.14
C SER A 139 -6.61 -5.63 -5.13
N HIS A 140 -5.90 -4.89 -4.29
CA HIS A 140 -5.04 -5.46 -3.24
C HIS A 140 -5.20 -4.66 -1.94
N PHE A 141 -5.55 -5.34 -0.85
CA PHE A 141 -5.69 -4.73 0.49
C PHE A 141 -4.37 -4.29 1.07
N GLY A 142 -4.42 -3.29 1.96
CA GLY A 142 -3.25 -2.76 2.68
C GLY A 142 -2.51 -1.67 1.92
N ALA A 143 -1.97 -0.71 2.65
CA ALA A 143 -1.09 0.34 2.14
C ALA A 143 0.17 0.50 3.01
N ALA A 144 0.54 -0.56 3.74
CA ALA A 144 1.56 -0.52 4.78
C ALA A 144 2.98 -0.41 4.23
N GLY A 145 3.18 -0.67 2.94
CA GLY A 145 4.45 -0.42 2.25
C GLY A 145 4.33 -0.35 0.73
N TYR A 146 4.80 0.75 0.14
CA TYR A 146 4.88 0.93 -1.30
C TYR A 146 5.92 1.97 -1.71
N ILE A 147 6.44 1.86 -2.92
CA ILE A 147 7.24 2.90 -3.57
C ILE A 147 6.35 3.65 -4.55
N MET A 148 6.45 4.97 -4.59
CA MET A 148 5.80 5.80 -5.60
C MET A 148 6.81 6.72 -6.29
N SER A 149 6.60 6.95 -7.58
CA SER A 149 7.29 8.01 -8.30
C SER A 149 6.69 9.38 -7.98
N ARG A 150 7.48 10.44 -8.21
CA ARG A 150 7.02 11.82 -8.08
C ARG A 150 5.78 12.12 -8.91
N ARG A 151 5.73 11.66 -10.17
CA ARG A 151 4.56 11.77 -11.05
C ARG A 151 3.32 11.11 -10.44
N ALA A 152 3.47 9.93 -9.85
CA ALA A 152 2.36 9.26 -9.19
C ALA A 152 1.87 10.06 -7.98
N ALA A 153 2.77 10.60 -7.16
CA ALA A 153 2.43 11.44 -6.02
C ALA A 153 1.65 12.70 -6.43
N GLU A 154 2.03 13.37 -7.52
CA GLU A 154 1.27 14.51 -8.07
C GLU A 154 -0.17 14.14 -8.45
N ILE A 155 -0.35 12.99 -9.11
CA ILE A 155 -1.67 12.50 -9.49
C ILE A 155 -2.48 12.12 -8.25
N ILE A 156 -1.86 11.48 -7.27
CA ILE A 156 -2.45 11.08 -5.99
C ILE A 156 -2.94 12.32 -5.22
N VAL A 157 -2.10 13.34 -5.04
CA VAL A 157 -2.45 14.58 -4.34
C VAL A 157 -3.54 15.36 -5.08
N SER A 158 -3.50 15.37 -6.42
CA SER A 158 -4.57 15.98 -7.21
C SER A 158 -5.91 15.26 -6.98
N LEU A 159 -5.91 13.92 -6.98
CA LEU A 159 -7.10 13.10 -6.79
C LEU A 159 -7.61 13.11 -5.35
N SER A 160 -6.73 13.22 -4.35
CA SER A 160 -7.11 13.26 -2.93
C SER A 160 -7.89 14.51 -2.55
N ARG A 161 -7.85 15.54 -3.40
CA ARG A 161 -8.61 16.79 -3.23
C ARG A 161 -9.97 16.76 -3.95
N GLN A 162 -10.33 15.66 -4.59
CA GLN A 162 -11.50 15.55 -5.47
C GLN A 162 -12.49 14.49 -5.01
N GLY A 163 -13.79 14.83 -5.07
CA GLY A 163 -14.88 13.86 -4.97
C GLY A 163 -15.00 13.16 -3.60
N THR A 164 -15.63 11.98 -3.63
CA THR A 164 -15.73 11.09 -2.47
C THR A 164 -14.53 10.15 -2.42
N LEU A 165 -13.96 9.98 -1.24
CA LEU A 165 -12.76 9.20 -0.99
C LEU A 165 -13.10 7.88 -0.31
N ASP A 166 -12.35 6.85 -0.69
CA ASP A 166 -12.34 5.52 -0.10
C ASP A 166 -11.19 5.41 0.92
N PRO A 167 -11.09 4.33 1.72
CA PRO A 167 -9.89 4.08 2.52
C PRO A 167 -8.63 4.09 1.64
N VAL A 168 -7.48 4.45 2.21
CA VAL A 168 -6.26 4.72 1.44
C VAL A 168 -5.82 3.55 0.55
N ASP A 169 -5.97 2.32 1.03
CA ASP A 169 -5.63 1.11 0.28
C ASP A 169 -6.53 0.95 -0.96
N THR A 170 -7.83 1.19 -0.82
CA THR A 170 -8.81 1.14 -1.91
C THR A 170 -8.61 2.31 -2.88
N PHE A 171 -8.22 3.48 -2.37
CA PHE A 171 -7.91 4.63 -3.20
C PHE A 171 -6.68 4.39 -4.09
N LEU A 172 -5.61 3.82 -3.55
CA LEU A 172 -4.36 3.54 -4.29
C LEU A 172 -4.43 2.24 -5.11
N PHE A 173 -4.97 1.18 -4.53
CA PHE A 173 -4.88 -0.19 -5.05
C PHE A 173 -6.24 -0.78 -5.45
N GLY A 174 -7.31 0.02 -5.45
CA GLY A 174 -8.60 -0.40 -5.98
C GLY A 174 -8.59 -0.36 -7.51
N ARG A 175 -8.76 -1.52 -8.17
CA ARG A 175 -8.70 -1.63 -9.64
C ARG A 175 -9.64 -0.67 -10.39
N ARG A 176 -10.78 -0.34 -9.78
CA ARG A 176 -11.78 0.57 -10.36
C ARG A 176 -11.64 2.03 -9.90
N GLY A 177 -10.66 2.31 -9.04
CA GLY A 177 -10.38 3.63 -8.48
C GLY A 177 -9.84 4.61 -9.51
N ALA A 178 -9.98 5.91 -9.23
CA ALA A 178 -9.54 6.96 -10.14
C ALA A 178 -8.03 6.95 -10.39
N PHE A 179 -7.24 6.62 -9.37
CA PHE A 179 -5.79 6.52 -9.49
C PHE A 179 -5.37 5.42 -10.47
N TRP A 180 -5.96 4.23 -10.33
CA TRP A 180 -5.67 3.08 -11.20
C TRP A 180 -5.96 3.34 -12.68
N LYS A 181 -6.96 4.17 -12.98
CA LYS A 181 -7.27 4.55 -14.37
C LYS A 181 -6.21 5.47 -14.99
N LYS A 182 -5.44 6.17 -14.17
CA LYS A 182 -4.42 7.15 -14.58
C LYS A 182 -2.99 6.63 -14.43
N ASN A 183 -2.78 5.56 -13.68
CA ASN A 183 -1.46 4.99 -13.43
C ASN A 183 -1.48 3.47 -13.37
N GLU A 184 -0.39 2.86 -13.82
CA GLU A 184 -0.17 1.43 -13.63
C GLU A 184 0.31 1.15 -12.21
N VAL A 185 -0.21 0.07 -11.63
CA VAL A 185 0.13 -0.42 -10.31
C VAL A 185 0.87 -1.74 -10.44
N PHE A 186 2.00 -1.84 -9.75
CA PHE A 186 2.87 -3.00 -9.77
C PHE A 186 2.99 -3.62 -8.39
N GLN A 187 3.35 -4.89 -8.36
CA GLN A 187 3.60 -5.66 -7.16
C GLN A 187 5.02 -6.20 -7.22
N LEU A 188 5.79 -5.99 -6.15
CA LEU A 188 7.04 -6.68 -5.93
C LEU A 188 6.76 -8.09 -5.39
N SER A 189 7.40 -9.10 -5.97
CA SER A 189 7.31 -10.48 -5.54
C SER A 189 8.71 -11.11 -5.48
N PRO A 190 9.17 -11.62 -4.32
CA PRO A 190 8.51 -11.55 -3.01
C PRO A 190 8.32 -10.12 -2.48
N ALA A 191 7.29 -9.91 -1.67
CA ALA A 191 7.08 -8.70 -0.90
C ALA A 191 8.20 -8.53 0.15
N ILE A 192 8.59 -7.29 0.42
CA ILE A 192 9.64 -6.96 1.40
C ILE A 192 9.10 -6.42 2.71
N CYS A 193 7.79 -6.17 2.80
CA CYS A 193 7.14 -5.91 4.08
C CYS A 193 5.84 -6.71 4.26
N VAL A 194 5.47 -6.88 5.54
CA VAL A 194 4.21 -7.45 6.00
C VAL A 194 3.81 -6.76 7.29
N GLN A 195 2.51 -6.59 7.53
CA GLN A 195 2.04 -6.05 8.81
C GLN A 195 2.28 -7.04 9.97
N SER A 196 2.50 -6.51 11.17
CA SER A 196 2.74 -7.29 12.40
C SER A 196 1.60 -8.27 12.72
N THR A 197 0.38 -7.92 12.33
CA THR A 197 -0.82 -8.76 12.49
C THR A 197 -0.88 -9.93 11.52
N LEU A 198 -0.06 -9.93 10.46
CA LEU A 198 -0.02 -10.94 9.40
C LEU A 198 1.29 -11.73 9.36
N ASP A 199 2.34 -11.31 10.09
CA ASP A 199 3.59 -12.08 10.15
C ASP A 199 3.35 -13.41 10.87
N ARG A 200 3.50 -14.51 10.13
CA ARG A 200 3.33 -15.89 10.61
C ARG A 200 4.54 -16.40 11.41
N ARG A 201 5.61 -15.61 11.52
CA ARG A 201 6.81 -15.97 12.31
C ARG A 201 6.64 -15.81 13.83
N GLY A 202 5.46 -15.38 14.29
CA GLY A 202 4.99 -15.73 15.63
C GLY A 202 5.12 -14.67 16.73
N GLU A 203 5.32 -13.39 16.40
CA GLU A 203 5.22 -12.31 17.39
C GLU A 203 4.29 -11.20 16.87
N HIS A 204 2.99 -11.31 17.17
CA HIS A 204 2.04 -10.21 17.04
C HIS A 204 2.33 -9.15 18.11
N ILE A 205 3.42 -8.39 17.92
CA ILE A 205 3.87 -7.39 18.92
C ILE A 205 2.89 -6.22 19.01
N PHE A 206 2.25 -5.85 17.89
CA PHE A 206 1.35 -4.69 17.83
C PHE A 206 -0.03 -5.08 17.30
N GLN A 207 -1.08 -4.69 18.04
CA GLN A 207 -2.46 -4.72 17.56
C GLN A 207 -2.68 -3.59 16.54
N THR A 208 -3.55 -3.76 15.55
CA THR A 208 -3.90 -2.65 14.66
C THR A 208 -4.48 -1.47 15.45
N THR A 209 -4.04 -0.24 15.13
CA THR A 209 -4.64 0.98 15.74
C THR A 209 -6.01 1.30 15.12
N ILE A 210 -6.36 0.61 14.04
CA ILE A 210 -7.63 0.71 13.33
C ILE A 210 -8.52 -0.46 13.78
N GLU A 211 -9.54 -0.19 14.60
CA GLU A 211 -10.50 -1.21 15.00
C GLU A 211 -11.35 -1.67 13.80
N TYR A 212 -11.10 -2.91 13.34
CA TYR A 212 -11.99 -3.66 12.45
C TYR A 212 -13.19 -4.21 13.23
N GLU A 213 -14.02 -3.34 13.83
CA GLU A 213 -15.39 -3.76 14.14
C GLU A 213 -16.16 -4.02 12.85
N ASN A 214 -17.01 -5.06 12.89
CA ASN A 214 -17.89 -5.53 11.80
C ASN A 214 -18.15 -4.43 10.78
N PRO A 215 -17.82 -4.64 9.48
CA PRO A 215 -18.03 -3.61 8.48
C PRO A 215 -19.48 -3.17 8.61
N ILE A 216 -19.72 -1.89 8.91
CA ILE A 216 -21.05 -1.29 8.83
C ILE A 216 -21.63 -1.84 7.53
N ARG A 217 -22.68 -2.66 7.60
CA ARG A 217 -23.26 -3.31 6.41
C ARG A 217 -23.63 -2.18 5.46
N ARG A 218 -22.73 -1.89 4.52
CA ARG A 218 -22.84 -0.75 3.62
C ARG A 218 -24.12 -0.99 2.81
N ARG A 219 -25.19 -0.26 3.13
CA ARG A 219 -26.47 -0.34 2.39
C ARG A 219 -26.28 0.40 1.07
N PHE A 220 -25.68 -0.28 0.11
CA PHE A 220 -25.68 0.16 -1.29
C PHE A 220 -27.12 0.13 -1.80
N GLY A 221 -27.53 1.16 -2.53
CA GLY A 221 -28.80 1.14 -3.26
C GLY A 221 -28.85 -0.05 -4.23
N LEU A 222 -30.05 -0.56 -4.52
CA LEU A 222 -30.26 -1.72 -5.39
C LEU A 222 -29.50 -1.60 -6.71
N HIS A 223 -29.48 -0.41 -7.32
CA HIS A 223 -28.75 -0.13 -8.54
C HIS A 223 -27.22 -0.25 -8.38
N GLN A 224 -26.63 0.22 -7.27
CA GLN A 224 -25.19 0.08 -7.02
C GLN A 224 -24.77 -1.37 -6.73
N LYS A 225 -25.63 -2.16 -6.08
CA LYS A 225 -25.40 -3.60 -5.89
C LYS A 225 -25.44 -4.34 -7.23
N ALA A 226 -26.47 -4.08 -8.04
CA ALA A 226 -26.58 -4.64 -9.39
C ALA A 226 -25.38 -4.24 -10.27
N TRP A 227 -24.97 -2.98 -10.26
CA TRP A 227 -23.82 -2.51 -11.03
C TRP A 227 -22.51 -3.17 -10.59
N ARG A 228 -22.31 -3.41 -9.29
CA ARG A 228 -21.11 -4.11 -8.80
C ARG A 228 -21.09 -5.57 -9.15
N GLU A 229 -22.25 -6.22 -9.11
CA GLU A 229 -22.38 -7.62 -9.48
C GLU A 229 -22.15 -7.79 -10.99
N ILE A 230 -22.74 -6.92 -11.80
CA ILE A 230 -22.49 -6.84 -13.24
C ILE A 230 -21.01 -6.55 -13.52
N SER A 231 -20.41 -5.59 -12.81
CA SER A 231 -18.99 -5.28 -12.98
C SER A 231 -18.09 -6.44 -12.55
N ARG A 232 -18.49 -7.20 -11.51
CA ARG A 232 -17.77 -8.39 -11.04
C ARG A 232 -17.80 -9.46 -12.13
N VAL A 233 -18.96 -9.71 -12.71
CA VAL A 233 -19.12 -10.65 -13.83
C VAL A 233 -18.36 -10.20 -15.07
N ILE A 234 -18.39 -8.90 -15.42
CA ILE A 234 -17.61 -8.34 -16.53
C ILE A 234 -16.12 -8.49 -16.28
N ASP A 235 -15.68 -8.21 -15.05
CA ASP A 235 -14.31 -8.38 -14.66
C ASP A 235 -13.89 -9.85 -14.73
N ASP A 236 -14.68 -10.76 -14.17
CA ASP A 236 -14.44 -12.21 -14.22
C ASP A 236 -14.42 -12.71 -15.68
N ALA A 237 -15.27 -12.19 -16.56
CA ALA A 237 -15.26 -12.50 -17.99
C ALA A 237 -14.03 -11.93 -18.71
N THR A 238 -13.64 -10.69 -18.40
CA THR A 238 -12.40 -10.06 -18.91
C THR A 238 -11.17 -10.84 -18.44
N ASP A 239 -11.22 -11.33 -17.21
CA ASP A 239 -10.18 -12.13 -16.58
C ASP A 239 -10.10 -13.53 -17.16
N MET A 240 -11.24 -14.13 -17.52
CA MET A 240 -11.29 -15.39 -18.26
C MET A 240 -10.67 -15.25 -19.66
N LEU A 241 -10.98 -14.16 -20.37
CA LEU A 241 -10.39 -13.84 -21.68
C LEU A 241 -8.88 -13.53 -21.60
N GLN A 242 -8.42 -12.96 -20.49
CA GLN A 242 -7.02 -12.57 -20.28
C GLN A 242 -6.23 -13.59 -19.43
N SER A 243 -6.85 -14.73 -19.09
CA SER A 243 -6.30 -15.79 -18.23
C SER A 243 -4.96 -16.34 -18.73
N ARG A 244 -4.74 -16.36 -20.04
CA ARG A 244 -3.45 -16.79 -20.63
C ARG A 244 -2.27 -15.87 -20.29
N LYS A 245 -2.53 -14.61 -19.94
CA LYS A 245 -1.52 -13.57 -19.62
C LYS A 245 -1.41 -13.26 -18.12
N ARG A 246 -2.25 -13.88 -17.29
CA ARG A 246 -2.37 -13.57 -15.86
C ARG A 246 -2.17 -14.81 -15.00
N THR A 247 -1.71 -14.61 -13.79
CA THR A 247 -1.66 -15.65 -12.76
C THR A 247 -2.30 -15.14 -11.48
N THR A 248 -2.95 -16.02 -10.73
CA THR A 248 -3.46 -15.73 -9.39
C THR A 248 -2.50 -16.36 -8.39
N ALA A 249 -1.92 -15.55 -7.50
CA ALA A 249 -0.97 -16.02 -6.50
C ALA A 249 -1.07 -15.22 -5.21
N VAL A 250 -0.72 -15.85 -4.09
CA VAL A 250 -0.41 -15.12 -2.85
C VAL A 250 1.05 -14.67 -2.96
N VAL A 251 1.29 -13.37 -2.81
CA VAL A 251 2.66 -12.84 -2.86
C VAL A 251 3.41 -13.32 -1.62
N PRO A 252 4.55 -14.02 -1.77
CA PRO A 252 5.33 -14.47 -0.62
C PRO A 252 5.99 -13.28 0.07
N PHE A 253 6.19 -13.37 1.38
CA PHE A 253 6.96 -12.39 2.15
C PHE A 253 8.41 -12.87 2.32
N GLY A 254 9.35 -11.98 1.99
CA GLY A 254 10.78 -12.27 2.06
C GLY A 254 11.26 -13.22 0.97
N ARG A 255 12.56 -13.15 0.66
CA ARG A 255 13.18 -14.10 -0.26
C ARG A 255 13.29 -15.46 0.44
N PRO A 256 12.91 -16.59 -0.19
CA PRO A 256 13.25 -17.89 0.36
C PRO A 256 14.78 -17.98 0.50
N ALA A 257 15.25 -18.48 1.64
CA ALA A 257 16.68 -18.65 1.89
C ALA A 257 17.33 -19.38 0.72
N LYS A 258 18.44 -18.85 0.17
CA LYS A 258 19.27 -19.62 -0.75
C LYS A 258 19.63 -20.90 0.00
N LYS A 259 19.25 -22.08 -0.53
CA LYS A 259 19.75 -23.35 0.00
C LYS A 259 21.27 -23.21 0.02
N ALA A 260 21.87 -23.28 1.20
CA ALA A 260 23.32 -23.34 1.32
C ALA A 260 23.77 -24.56 0.50
N GLY A 261 24.52 -24.27 -0.57
CA GLY A 261 25.15 -25.29 -1.41
C GLY A 261 26.37 -25.84 -0.73
#